data_AF-A0A246SK16-F1
#
_entry.id   AF-A0A246SK16-F1
#
_cell.length_a   1.000
_cell.length_b   1.000
_cell.length_c   1.000
_cell.angle_alpha   90.00
_cell.angle_beta   90.00
_cell.angle_gamma   90.00
#
_symmetry.space_group_name_H-M   'P 1'
#
loop_
_entity.id
_entity.type
_entity.pdbx_description
1 polymer ?
#
loop_
_entity_poly.entity_id
_entity_poly.type
_entity_poly.pdbx_seq_one_letter_code
_entity_poly.pdbx_strand_id
1 'polypeptide(L)'
;MKFVVIMLAVRVIFALLIIAAVVILFLGIRRLWRRTQPDQPVRRGLIVALGLGALASPFIAMKVAERNYVLARVPEPLEVAEIEYRLEESWGAGFMPGDNETGFVVYRLTDESADWARKQGNRLGNMLGGAKGSWRQTPVDDSSDETATSLWHPYDRDADMVAAGLPLRHPPTIFEYLEKYGFGIPIEKGRDQEADQAIQSGESFYSYGKGGSVTIVDPGRGKVYFAYAG
;
A
#
# COMPACT_ATOMS: atom_id res chain seq x y z
N MET A 1 -27.35 -19.16 -9.62
CA MET A 1 -27.96 -19.67 -8.36
C MET A 1 -27.10 -20.68 -7.62
N LYS A 2 -26.68 -21.82 -8.22
CA LYS A 2 -25.88 -22.85 -7.53
C LYS A 2 -24.51 -22.35 -7.00
N PHE A 3 -23.83 -21.47 -7.74
CA PHE A 3 -22.51 -20.94 -7.35
C PHE A 3 -22.56 -20.05 -6.10
N VAL A 4 -23.58 -19.21 -5.97
CA VAL A 4 -23.78 -18.33 -4.80
C VAL A 4 -24.06 -19.14 -3.53
N VAL A 5 -24.87 -20.19 -3.65
CA VAL A 5 -25.18 -21.11 -2.53
C VAL A 5 -23.93 -21.85 -2.06
N ILE A 6 -23.08 -22.32 -2.99
CA ILE A 6 -21.82 -22.98 -2.65
C ILE A 6 -20.87 -22.00 -1.94
N MET A 7 -20.73 -20.77 -2.44
CA MET A 7 -19.90 -19.75 -1.78
C MET A 7 -20.38 -19.43 -0.36
N LEU A 8 -21.69 -19.30 -0.16
CA LEU A 8 -22.27 -19.07 1.17
C LEU A 8 -22.01 -20.25 2.12
N ALA A 9 -22.17 -21.48 1.64
CA ALA A 9 -21.91 -22.67 2.44
C ALA A 9 -20.44 -22.76 2.89
N VAL A 10 -19.49 -22.47 1.98
CA VAL A 10 -18.06 -22.44 2.31
C VAL A 10 -17.76 -21.39 3.39
N ARG A 11 -18.35 -20.19 3.28
CA ARG A 11 -18.17 -19.12 4.29
C ARG A 11 -18.73 -19.50 5.65
N VAL A 12 -19.92 -20.12 5.69
CA VAL A 12 -20.53 -20.59 6.94
C VAL A 12 -19.66 -21.67 7.59
N ILE A 13 -19.16 -22.63 6.81
CA ILE A 13 -18.24 -23.66 7.32
C ILE A 13 -16.99 -23.00 7.90
N PHE A 14 -16.42 -22.02 7.21
CA PHE A 14 -15.22 -21.32 7.68
C PHE A 14 -15.48 -20.57 9.00
N ALA A 15 -16.62 -19.86 9.10
CA ALA A 15 -17.02 -19.19 10.33
C ALA A 15 -17.22 -20.17 11.50
N LEU A 16 -17.86 -21.31 11.25
CA LEU A 16 -18.05 -22.36 12.25
C LEU A 16 -16.72 -22.98 12.70
N LEU A 17 -15.75 -23.16 11.80
CA LEU A 17 -14.41 -23.65 12.15
C LEU A 17 -13.67 -22.66 13.05
N ILE A 18 -13.78 -21.35 12.79
CA ILE A 18 -13.20 -20.32 13.66
C ILE A 18 -13.83 -20.36 15.05
N ILE A 19 -15.17 -20.42 15.13
CA ILE A 19 -15.88 -20.52 16.41
C ILE A 19 -15.46 -21.80 17.15
N ALA A 20 -15.38 -22.94 16.46
CA ALA A 20 -14.96 -24.20 17.06
C ALA A 20 -13.52 -24.12 17.60
N ALA A 21 -12.60 -23.48 16.87
CA ALA A 21 -11.22 -23.29 17.32
C ALA A 21 -11.16 -22.44 18.60
N VAL A 22 -11.93 -21.35 18.68
CA VAL A 22 -12.03 -20.51 19.89
C VAL A 22 -12.62 -21.30 21.07
N VAL A 23 -13.66 -22.10 20.84
CA VAL A 23 -14.27 -22.94 21.88
C VAL A 23 -13.28 -24.00 22.38
N ILE A 24 -12.57 -24.68 21.48
CA ILE A 24 -11.55 -25.67 21.84
C ILE A 24 -10.43 -25.03 22.66
N LEU A 25 -9.95 -23.85 22.26
CA LEU A 25 -8.96 -23.07 23.01
C LEU A 25 -9.45 -22.78 24.43
N PHE A 26 -10.67 -22.25 24.57
CA PHE A 26 -11.25 -21.91 25.86
C PHE A 26 -11.45 -23.14 26.75
N LEU A 27 -11.94 -24.25 26.19
CA LEU A 27 -12.08 -25.52 26.91
C LEU A 27 -10.72 -26.09 27.33
N GLY A 28 -9.70 -25.99 26.49
CA GLY A 28 -8.32 -26.36 26.79
C GLY A 28 -7.76 -25.56 27.97
N ILE A 29 -7.86 -24.23 27.91
CA ILE A 29 -7.45 -23.32 28.99
C ILE A 29 -8.20 -23.65 30.28
N ARG A 30 -9.52 -23.83 30.22
CA ARG A 30 -10.35 -24.20 31.39
C ARG A 30 -9.96 -25.55 31.98
N ARG A 31 -9.62 -26.53 31.14
CA ARG A 31 -9.19 -27.87 31.59
C ARG A 31 -7.83 -27.81 32.26
N LEU A 32 -6.89 -27.05 31.71
CA LEU A 32 -5.58 -26.78 32.31
C LEU A 32 -5.74 -26.04 33.65
N TRP A 33 -6.57 -24.99 33.69
CA TRP A 33 -6.85 -24.24 34.90
C TRP A 33 -7.43 -25.12 36.03
N ARG A 34 -8.41 -25.98 35.70
CA ARG A 34 -9.01 -26.92 36.67
C ARG A 34 -8.02 -27.96 37.22
N ARG A 35 -6.94 -28.26 36.51
CA ARG A 35 -5.88 -29.16 36.98
C ARG A 35 -4.84 -28.47 37.86
N THR A 36 -4.84 -27.13 37.92
CA THR A 36 -3.92 -26.38 38.80
C THR A 36 -4.51 -26.14 40.18
N GLN A 37 -3.75 -26.51 41.21
CA GLN A 37 -4.10 -26.22 42.60
C GLN A 37 -4.00 -24.70 42.90
N PRO A 38 -4.75 -24.16 43.88
CA PRO A 38 -4.80 -22.72 44.17
C PRO A 38 -3.46 -22.08 44.58
N ASP A 39 -2.54 -22.90 45.09
CA ASP A 39 -1.21 -22.56 45.59
C ASP A 39 -0.13 -22.49 44.50
N GLN A 40 -0.49 -22.67 43.21
CA GLN A 40 0.45 -22.64 42.08
C GLN A 40 0.28 -21.36 41.21
N PRO A 41 0.59 -20.16 41.73
CA PRO A 41 0.32 -18.89 41.06
C PRO A 41 1.10 -18.73 39.75
N VAL A 42 2.35 -19.23 39.71
CA VAL A 42 3.21 -19.15 38.50
C VAL A 42 2.60 -19.91 37.33
N ARG A 43 2.11 -21.14 37.57
CA ARG A 43 1.47 -21.96 36.52
C ARG A 43 0.17 -21.35 36.03
N ARG A 44 -0.63 -20.79 36.93
CA ARG A 44 -1.85 -20.06 36.58
C ARG A 44 -1.55 -18.81 35.76
N GLY A 45 -0.51 -18.05 36.14
CA GLY A 45 -0.02 -16.91 35.37
C GLY A 45 0.40 -17.30 33.95
N LEU A 46 1.16 -18.40 33.80
CA LEU A 46 1.56 -18.92 32.49
C LEU A 46 0.35 -19.32 31.61
N ILE A 47 -0.65 -19.99 32.17
CA ILE A 47 -1.86 -20.39 31.43
C ILE A 47 -2.61 -19.15 30.91
N VAL A 48 -2.75 -18.11 31.74
CA VAL A 48 -3.38 -16.85 31.35
C VAL A 48 -2.56 -16.14 30.27
N ALA A 49 -1.24 -16.03 30.46
CA ALA A 49 -0.35 -15.39 29.48
C ALA A 49 -0.39 -16.10 28.11
N LEU A 50 -0.38 -17.43 28.10
CA LEU A 50 -0.52 -18.22 26.86
C LEU A 50 -1.90 -18.05 26.22
N GLY A 51 -2.96 -18.00 27.02
CA GLY A 51 -4.32 -17.75 26.52
C GLY A 51 -4.46 -16.38 25.88
N LEU A 52 -3.92 -15.33 26.52
CA LEU A 52 -3.88 -13.98 25.97
C LEU A 52 -3.01 -13.91 24.70
N GLY A 53 -1.84 -14.56 24.71
CA GLY A 53 -0.97 -14.65 23.54
C GLY A 53 -1.64 -15.33 22.35
N ALA A 54 -2.38 -16.41 22.57
CA ALA A 54 -3.14 -17.10 21.53
C ALA A 54 -4.24 -16.20 20.95
N LEU A 55 -4.95 -15.43 21.78
CA LEU A 55 -5.98 -14.48 21.32
C LEU A 55 -5.39 -13.29 20.57
N ALA A 56 -4.21 -12.79 20.95
CA ALA A 56 -3.53 -11.69 20.28
C ALA A 56 -2.85 -12.12 18.97
N SER A 57 -2.48 -13.40 18.83
CA SER A 57 -1.70 -13.89 17.69
C SER A 57 -2.30 -13.63 16.31
N PRO A 58 -3.62 -13.77 16.06
CA PRO A 58 -4.18 -13.52 14.73
C PRO A 58 -4.11 -12.03 14.37
N PHE A 59 -4.32 -11.15 15.34
CA PHE A 59 -4.20 -9.71 15.15
C PHE A 59 -2.76 -9.32 14.83
N ILE A 60 -1.79 -9.85 15.57
CA ILE A 60 -0.36 -9.61 15.30
C ILE A 60 0.00 -10.16 13.91
N ALA A 61 -0.40 -11.38 13.57
CA ALA A 61 -0.14 -11.97 12.26
C ALA A 61 -0.75 -11.13 11.12
N MET A 62 -1.97 -10.63 11.30
CA MET A 62 -2.62 -9.72 10.36
C MET A 62 -1.83 -8.42 10.20
N LYS A 63 -1.39 -7.79 11.29
CA LYS A 63 -0.56 -6.57 11.23
C LYS A 63 0.82 -6.78 10.60
N VAL A 64 1.44 -7.93 10.85
CA VAL A 64 2.70 -8.32 10.17
C VAL A 64 2.45 -8.52 8.68
N ALA A 65 1.37 -9.20 8.30
CA ALA A 65 1.02 -9.41 6.90
C ALA A 65 0.70 -8.09 6.17
N GLU A 66 -0.08 -7.20 6.78
CA GLU A 66 -0.35 -5.84 6.25
C GLU A 66 0.96 -5.07 6.04
N ARG A 67 1.85 -5.05 7.04
CA ARG A 67 3.14 -4.36 6.94
C ARG A 67 3.99 -4.93 5.80
N ASN A 68 4.11 -6.25 5.70
CA ASN A 68 4.90 -6.89 4.66
C ASN A 68 4.31 -6.65 3.27
N TYR A 69 2.99 -6.66 3.15
CA TYR A 69 2.29 -6.34 1.89
C TYR A 69 2.58 -4.91 1.42
N VAL A 70 2.55 -3.94 2.34
CA VAL A 70 2.86 -2.54 2.02
C VAL A 70 4.34 -2.39 1.65
N LEU A 71 5.27 -2.99 2.42
CA LEU A 71 6.70 -2.92 2.12
C LEU A 71 7.10 -3.62 0.82
N ALA A 72 6.37 -4.65 0.39
CA ALA A 72 6.62 -5.34 -0.89
C ALA A 72 6.40 -4.45 -2.12
N ARG A 73 5.83 -3.24 -1.96
CA ARG A 73 5.67 -2.25 -3.02
C ARG A 73 6.96 -1.46 -3.27
N VAL A 74 7.89 -1.45 -2.31
CA VAL A 74 9.20 -0.82 -2.50
C VAL A 74 10.07 -1.73 -3.37
N PRO A 75 10.68 -1.21 -4.44
CA PRO A 75 11.47 -2.03 -5.32
C PRO A 75 12.78 -2.47 -4.65
N GLU A 76 13.08 -3.76 -4.74
CA GLU A 76 14.41 -4.27 -4.42
C GLU A 76 15.49 -3.54 -5.26
N PRO A 77 16.72 -3.35 -4.76
CA PRO A 77 17.22 -3.74 -3.45
C PRO A 77 17.03 -2.63 -2.38
N LEU A 78 16.09 -1.70 -2.57
CA LEU A 78 15.94 -0.58 -1.64
C LEU A 78 15.40 -1.04 -0.28
N GLU A 79 15.96 -0.46 0.78
CA GLU A 79 15.56 -0.74 2.16
C GLU A 79 14.87 0.48 2.78
N VAL A 80 13.75 0.22 3.44
CA VAL A 80 12.91 1.23 4.08
C VAL A 80 13.24 1.33 5.57
N ALA A 81 13.53 2.54 6.04
CA ALA A 81 13.62 2.84 7.46
C ALA A 81 12.23 2.90 8.10
N GLU A 82 11.29 3.62 7.47
CA GLU A 82 9.91 3.73 7.94
C GLU A 82 8.93 4.10 6.82
N ILE A 83 7.64 3.85 7.08
CA ILE A 83 6.54 4.38 6.27
C ILE A 83 6.23 5.76 6.86
N GLU A 84 6.68 6.83 6.19
CA GLU A 84 6.48 8.21 6.65
C GLU A 84 5.02 8.65 6.55
N TYR A 85 4.33 8.17 5.51
CA TYR A 85 2.95 8.55 5.24
C TYR A 85 2.22 7.41 4.54
N ARG A 86 0.96 7.20 4.92
CA ARG A 86 0.08 6.20 4.30
C ARG A 86 -1.34 6.70 4.40
N LEU A 87 -1.96 6.96 3.25
CA LEU A 87 -3.38 7.24 3.11
C LEU A 87 -3.92 6.32 2.03
N GLU A 88 -4.79 5.40 2.40
CA GLU A 88 -5.46 4.49 1.47
C GLU A 88 -6.94 4.49 1.82
N GLU A 89 -7.77 4.79 0.84
CA GLU A 89 -9.23 4.77 0.95
C GLU A 89 -9.81 3.76 -0.04
N SER A 90 -10.92 3.15 0.37
CA SER A 90 -11.68 2.20 -0.43
C SER A 90 -13.14 2.65 -0.43
N TRP A 91 -13.66 2.92 -1.62
CA TRP A 91 -15.05 3.29 -1.85
C TRP A 91 -15.76 2.06 -2.39
N GLY A 92 -16.25 1.26 -1.45
CA GLY A 92 -16.93 0.01 -1.74
C GLY A 92 -17.51 -0.65 -0.50
N ALA A 93 -18.29 -1.70 -0.69
CA ALA A 93 -18.91 -2.44 0.41
C ALA A 93 -17.91 -3.42 1.05
N GLY A 94 -16.76 -2.91 1.50
CA GLY A 94 -15.78 -3.51 2.42
C GLY A 94 -15.14 -4.87 2.06
N PHE A 95 -15.62 -5.60 1.06
CA PHE A 95 -15.19 -6.99 0.78
C PHE A 95 -15.50 -7.46 -0.66
N MET A 96 -15.82 -6.57 -1.61
CA MET A 96 -16.16 -6.97 -2.97
C MET A 96 -14.97 -6.77 -3.93
N PRO A 97 -14.65 -7.77 -4.79
CA PRO A 97 -13.68 -7.56 -5.86
C PRO A 97 -14.17 -6.47 -6.83
N GLY A 98 -13.34 -5.45 -7.07
CA GLY A 98 -13.69 -4.32 -7.94
C GLY A 98 -14.24 -3.10 -7.22
N ASP A 99 -14.09 -3.02 -5.89
CA ASP A 99 -14.26 -1.77 -5.14
C ASP A 99 -13.19 -0.77 -5.60
N ASN A 100 -13.57 0.51 -5.72
CA ASN A 100 -12.63 1.54 -6.15
C ASN A 100 -11.70 1.88 -4.98
N GLU A 101 -10.40 1.89 -5.23
CA GLU A 101 -9.37 2.13 -4.23
C GLU A 101 -8.37 3.17 -4.72
N THR A 102 -8.09 4.15 -3.86
CA THR A 102 -7.07 5.16 -4.10
C THR A 102 -6.14 5.16 -2.91
N GLY A 103 -4.84 5.15 -3.18
CA GLY A 103 -3.85 5.11 -2.13
C GLY A 103 -2.57 5.83 -2.48
N PHE A 104 -2.02 6.49 -1.47
CA PHE A 104 -0.75 7.20 -1.52
C PHE A 104 0.09 6.82 -0.30
N VAL A 105 1.30 6.32 -0.55
CA VAL A 105 2.23 5.87 0.48
C VAL A 105 3.61 6.48 0.21
N VAL A 106 4.22 7.02 1.27
CA VAL A 106 5.57 7.57 1.25
C VAL A 106 6.44 6.74 2.18
N TYR A 107 7.53 6.20 1.63
CA TYR A 107 8.54 5.46 2.35
C TYR A 107 9.80 6.30 2.50
N ARG A 108 10.38 6.31 3.69
CA ARG A 108 11.75 6.80 3.90
C ARG A 108 12.72 5.65 3.78
N LEU A 109 13.71 5.80 2.92
CA LEU A 109 14.79 4.85 2.78
C LEU A 109 15.73 4.92 4.00
N THR A 110 16.44 3.83 4.27
CA THR A 110 17.61 3.90 5.16
C THR A 110 18.67 4.81 4.53
N ASP A 111 19.51 5.45 5.35
CA ASP A 111 20.58 6.32 4.87
C ASP A 111 21.50 5.56 3.90
N GLU A 112 21.81 4.30 4.21
CA GLU A 112 22.59 3.40 3.36
C GLU A 112 21.91 3.14 2.01
N SER A 113 20.61 2.84 2.01
CA SER A 113 19.87 2.59 0.78
C SER A 113 19.73 3.85 -0.08
N ALA A 114 19.54 5.02 0.53
CA ALA A 114 19.47 6.29 -0.17
C ALA A 114 20.84 6.66 -0.77
N ASP A 115 21.92 6.50 -0.01
CA ASP A 115 23.29 6.71 -0.47
C ASP A 115 23.66 5.76 -1.61
N TRP A 116 23.29 4.48 -1.49
CA TRP A 116 23.48 3.49 -2.54
C TRP A 116 22.75 3.91 -3.83
N ALA A 117 21.48 4.32 -3.72
CA ALA A 117 20.66 4.74 -4.85
C ALA A 117 21.26 5.97 -5.55
N ARG A 118 21.69 6.98 -4.78
CA ARG A 118 22.36 8.18 -5.31
C ARG A 118 23.65 7.84 -6.08
N LYS A 119 24.44 6.89 -5.58
CA LYS A 119 25.68 6.44 -6.25
C LYS A 119 25.44 5.76 -7.60
N GLN A 120 24.24 5.21 -7.85
CA GLN A 120 23.92 4.60 -9.14
C GLN A 120 23.66 5.62 -10.25
N GLY A 121 23.19 6.82 -9.88
CA GLY A 121 22.81 7.88 -10.83
C GLY A 121 21.87 7.35 -11.93
N ASN A 122 22.19 7.65 -13.19
CA ASN A 122 21.39 7.25 -14.36
C ASN A 122 21.24 5.72 -14.54
N ARG A 123 22.03 4.91 -13.83
CA ARG A 123 21.93 3.44 -13.89
C ARG A 123 20.92 2.87 -12.90
N LEU A 124 20.39 3.67 -11.98
CA LEU A 124 19.52 3.20 -10.90
C LEU A 124 18.34 2.38 -11.42
N GLY A 125 17.63 2.87 -12.45
CA GLY A 125 16.48 2.16 -13.03
C GLY A 125 16.78 0.75 -13.54
N ASN A 126 18.04 0.43 -13.88
CA ASN A 126 18.44 -0.93 -14.28
C ASN A 126 18.75 -1.85 -13.09
N MET A 127 18.97 -1.28 -11.91
CA MET A 127 19.26 -2.00 -10.67
C MET A 127 18.00 -2.26 -9.84
N LEU A 128 16.93 -1.50 -10.07
CA LEU A 128 15.66 -1.65 -9.38
C LEU A 128 14.89 -2.89 -9.88
N GLY A 129 14.26 -3.59 -8.93
CA GLY A 129 13.41 -4.73 -9.20
C GLY A 129 12.22 -4.36 -10.09
N GLY A 130 11.83 -5.28 -10.96
CA GLY A 130 10.80 -5.07 -11.98
C GLY A 130 11.14 -5.74 -13.30
N ALA A 131 10.29 -5.54 -14.32
CA ALA A 131 10.64 -5.96 -15.67
C ALA A 131 11.78 -5.08 -16.20
N LYS A 132 12.75 -5.67 -16.91
CA LYS A 132 13.86 -4.91 -17.48
C LYS A 132 13.32 -3.77 -18.37
N GLY A 133 13.73 -2.54 -18.08
CA GLY A 133 13.28 -1.35 -18.80
C GLY A 133 11.92 -0.79 -18.36
N SER A 134 11.33 -1.29 -17.27
CA SER A 134 10.08 -0.72 -16.72
C SER A 134 10.30 0.64 -16.06
N TRP A 135 11.49 0.86 -15.53
CA TRP A 135 11.89 2.10 -14.89
C TRP A 135 12.31 3.15 -15.91
N ARG A 136 11.74 4.35 -15.76
CA ARG A 136 12.00 5.53 -16.59
C ARG A 136 12.54 6.64 -15.70
N GLN A 137 13.41 7.48 -16.25
CA GLN A 137 13.91 8.66 -15.54
C GLN A 137 12.84 9.76 -15.61
N THR A 138 12.66 10.50 -14.51
CA THR A 138 11.83 11.70 -14.50
C THR A 138 12.55 12.86 -15.21
N PRO A 139 11.88 13.95 -15.66
CA PRO A 139 10.46 14.24 -15.49
C PRO A 139 9.56 13.19 -16.13
N VAL A 140 8.38 12.95 -15.55
CA VAL A 140 7.41 12.03 -16.15
C VAL A 140 7.05 12.50 -17.55
N ASP A 141 7.22 11.61 -18.54
CA ASP A 141 6.73 11.84 -19.90
C ASP A 141 5.22 11.59 -19.94
N ASP A 142 4.47 12.68 -20.01
CA ASP A 142 3.01 12.79 -20.10
C ASP A 142 2.55 13.15 -21.53
N SER A 143 3.49 13.32 -22.44
CA SER A 143 3.30 13.88 -23.78
C SER A 143 3.46 12.86 -24.90
N SER A 144 4.00 11.67 -24.58
CA SER A 144 4.36 10.66 -25.58
C SER A 144 3.17 10.03 -26.29
N ASP A 145 2.01 9.91 -25.61
CA ASP A 145 0.78 9.39 -26.19
C ASP A 145 -0.47 9.79 -25.39
N GLU A 146 -1.66 9.57 -25.96
CA GLU A 146 -2.93 9.89 -25.31
C GLU A 146 -3.16 9.14 -24.00
N THR A 147 -2.56 7.95 -23.83
CA THR A 147 -2.72 7.17 -22.61
C THR A 147 -1.94 7.82 -21.46
N ALA A 148 -0.70 8.25 -21.71
CA ALA A 148 0.12 8.99 -20.77
C ALA A 148 -0.54 10.33 -20.38
N THR A 149 -1.09 11.06 -21.35
CA THR A 149 -1.84 12.29 -21.05
C THR A 149 -3.07 12.00 -20.19
N SER A 150 -3.87 10.98 -20.50
CA SER A 150 -5.07 10.66 -19.71
C SER A 150 -4.77 10.18 -18.28
N LEU A 151 -3.55 9.68 -18.02
CA LEU A 151 -3.13 9.23 -16.70
C LEU A 151 -2.75 10.36 -15.76
N TRP A 152 -2.17 11.44 -16.31
CA TRP A 152 -1.61 12.54 -15.52
C TRP A 152 -2.41 13.82 -15.62
N HIS A 153 -3.23 13.96 -16.66
CA HIS A 153 -4.05 15.14 -16.96
C HIS A 153 -5.49 14.72 -17.29
N PRO A 154 -6.22 14.07 -16.36
CA PRO A 154 -7.57 13.57 -16.61
C PRO A 154 -8.56 14.71 -16.95
N TYR A 155 -8.29 15.93 -16.51
CA TYR A 155 -9.17 17.10 -16.65
C TYR A 155 -8.81 18.04 -17.81
N ASP A 156 -7.69 17.81 -18.51
CA ASP A 156 -7.24 18.68 -19.62
C ASP A 156 -8.24 18.73 -20.79
N ARG A 157 -9.13 17.74 -20.88
CA ARG A 157 -10.16 17.63 -21.91
C ARG A 157 -11.53 18.15 -21.45
N ASP A 158 -11.67 18.59 -20.21
CA ASP A 158 -12.94 19.10 -19.70
C ASP A 158 -13.28 20.46 -20.31
N ALA A 159 -14.48 20.55 -20.89
CA ALA A 159 -14.95 21.73 -21.60
C ALA A 159 -14.90 23.01 -20.73
N ASP A 160 -15.09 22.86 -19.42
CA ASP A 160 -15.05 23.95 -18.44
C ASP A 160 -13.61 24.45 -18.19
N MET A 161 -12.63 23.55 -18.20
CA MET A 161 -11.20 23.90 -18.07
C MET A 161 -10.66 24.57 -19.34
N VAL A 162 -11.08 24.07 -20.50
CA VAL A 162 -10.79 24.69 -21.82
C VAL A 162 -11.43 26.07 -21.92
N ALA A 163 -12.64 26.26 -21.39
CA ALA A 163 -13.34 27.55 -21.35
C ALA A 163 -12.73 28.56 -20.37
N ALA A 164 -12.10 28.09 -19.28
CA ALA A 164 -11.47 28.92 -18.25
C ALA A 164 -10.10 29.51 -18.66
N GLY A 165 -9.55 29.12 -19.81
CA GLY A 165 -8.26 29.65 -20.30
C GLY A 165 -7.05 29.26 -19.41
N LEU A 166 -7.21 28.24 -18.57
CA LEU A 166 -6.09 27.65 -17.82
C LEU A 166 -5.10 27.03 -18.81
N PRO A 167 -3.79 27.10 -18.55
CA PRO A 167 -2.81 26.56 -19.48
C PRO A 167 -3.03 25.05 -19.64
N LEU A 168 -3.38 24.63 -20.86
CA LEU A 168 -3.56 23.25 -21.36
C LEU A 168 -2.37 22.29 -21.13
N ARG A 169 -1.34 22.73 -20.39
CA ARG A 169 -0.08 22.03 -20.11
C ARG A 169 0.48 22.56 -18.79
N HIS A 170 0.02 22.03 -17.67
CA HIS A 170 0.76 22.16 -16.41
C HIS A 170 1.62 20.90 -16.20
N PRO A 171 2.65 20.96 -15.34
CA PRO A 171 3.42 19.79 -14.99
C PRO A 171 2.53 18.70 -14.37
N PRO A 172 2.86 17.40 -14.56
CA PRO A 172 2.12 16.31 -13.96
C PRO A 172 2.19 16.40 -12.43
N THR A 173 1.06 16.12 -11.76
CA THR A 173 0.95 16.12 -10.30
C THR A 173 0.48 14.77 -9.79
N ILE A 174 0.90 14.40 -8.57
CA ILE A 174 0.46 13.18 -7.92
C ILE A 174 -1.03 13.21 -7.60
N PHE A 175 -1.56 14.42 -7.34
CA PHE A 175 -2.97 14.64 -7.04
C PHE A 175 -3.84 14.22 -8.22
N GLU A 176 -3.56 14.71 -9.42
CA GLU A 176 -4.33 14.36 -10.62
C GLU A 176 -4.22 12.89 -11.00
N TYR A 177 -3.03 12.30 -10.80
CA TYR A 177 -2.85 10.86 -10.98
C TYR A 177 -3.80 10.03 -10.09
N LEU A 178 -4.00 10.47 -8.85
CA LEU A 178 -4.88 9.81 -7.88
C LEU A 178 -6.36 10.14 -8.16
N GLU A 179 -6.67 11.30 -8.73
CA GLU A 179 -8.03 11.73 -9.01
C GLU A 179 -8.57 11.27 -10.38
N LYS A 180 -7.77 10.56 -11.20
CA LYS A 180 -8.13 10.14 -12.58
C LYS A 180 -9.47 9.42 -12.76
N TYR A 181 -10.06 8.88 -11.69
CA TYR A 181 -11.39 8.24 -11.68
C TYR A 181 -12.45 8.97 -10.83
N GLY A 182 -12.16 10.17 -10.33
CA GLY A 182 -13.05 10.97 -9.47
C GLY A 182 -13.07 10.54 -8.00
N PHE A 183 -12.10 9.72 -7.56
CA PHE A 183 -11.97 9.22 -6.19
C PHE A 183 -10.69 9.76 -5.53
N GLY A 184 -10.61 11.09 -5.41
CA GLY A 184 -9.50 11.76 -4.75
C GLY A 184 -9.47 11.48 -3.24
N ILE A 185 -8.25 11.47 -2.67
CA ILE A 185 -8.02 11.37 -1.23
C ILE A 185 -7.44 12.69 -0.70
N PRO A 186 -7.78 13.12 0.53
CA PRO A 186 -7.26 14.35 1.11
C PRO A 186 -5.82 14.16 1.63
N ILE A 187 -4.84 14.31 0.73
CA ILE A 187 -3.42 14.21 1.09
C ILE A 187 -3.06 15.35 2.05
N GLU A 188 -2.27 15.02 3.08
CA GLU A 188 -1.76 16.01 4.03
C GLU A 188 -0.90 17.04 3.29
N LYS A 189 -1.18 18.33 3.54
CA LYS A 189 -0.54 19.46 2.86
C LYS A 189 0.99 19.33 2.89
N GLY A 190 1.62 19.37 1.72
CA GLY A 190 3.07 19.33 1.55
C GLY A 190 3.62 17.95 1.24
N ARG A 191 2.87 16.86 1.49
CA ARG A 191 3.27 15.50 1.10
C ARG A 191 3.14 15.26 -0.40
N ASP A 192 2.13 15.88 -1.00
CA ASP A 192 1.93 15.99 -2.44
C ASP A 192 3.07 16.75 -3.12
N GLN A 193 3.48 17.89 -2.56
CA GLN A 193 4.53 18.74 -3.12
C GLN A 193 5.88 18.04 -3.26
N GLU A 194 6.26 17.20 -2.30
CA GLU A 194 7.51 16.42 -2.40
C GLU A 194 7.43 15.38 -3.53
N ALA A 195 6.29 14.70 -3.68
CA ALA A 195 6.07 13.75 -4.76
C ALA A 195 6.05 14.45 -6.12
N ASP A 196 5.39 15.61 -6.22
CA ASP A 196 5.38 16.44 -7.42
C ASP A 196 6.80 16.87 -7.82
N GLN A 197 7.63 17.25 -6.86
CA GLN A 197 9.04 17.56 -7.13
C GLN A 197 9.81 16.33 -7.64
N ALA A 198 9.54 15.14 -7.11
CA ALA A 198 10.15 13.91 -7.62
C ALA A 198 9.69 13.61 -9.06
N ILE A 199 8.39 13.77 -9.34
CA ILE A 199 7.77 13.59 -10.66
C ILE A 199 8.34 14.57 -11.71
N GLN A 200 8.60 15.80 -11.31
CA GLN A 200 8.96 16.91 -12.21
C GLN A 200 10.47 17.16 -12.31
N SER A 201 11.28 16.60 -11.41
CA SER A 201 12.74 16.75 -11.42
C SER A 201 13.43 15.72 -12.33
N GLY A 202 14.67 15.96 -12.72
CA GLY A 202 15.45 15.03 -13.57
C GLY A 202 16.17 13.90 -12.83
N GLU A 203 16.03 13.80 -11.50
CA GLU A 203 16.89 12.97 -10.64
C GLU A 203 16.18 11.74 -10.05
N SER A 204 14.89 11.58 -10.32
CA SER A 204 14.08 10.47 -9.83
C SER A 204 13.82 9.43 -10.93
N PHE A 205 13.27 8.30 -10.53
CA PHE A 205 12.88 7.22 -11.44
C PHE A 205 11.47 6.79 -11.14
N TYR A 206 10.68 6.49 -12.17
CA TYR A 206 9.31 6.02 -12.01
C TYR A 206 9.04 4.76 -12.83
N SER A 207 8.10 3.95 -12.37
CA SER A 207 7.60 2.78 -13.07
C SER A 207 6.11 2.62 -12.82
N TYR A 208 5.38 2.21 -13.85
CA TYR A 208 3.99 1.81 -13.72
C TYR A 208 3.90 0.34 -13.27
N GLY A 209 3.00 0.08 -12.34
CA GLY A 209 2.71 -1.24 -11.80
C GLY A 209 1.36 -1.78 -12.23
N LYS A 210 1.01 -2.95 -11.71
CA LYS A 210 -0.33 -3.54 -11.90
C LYS A 210 -1.39 -2.67 -11.24
N GLY A 211 -2.63 -2.72 -11.76
CA GLY A 211 -3.77 -2.00 -11.19
C GLY A 211 -3.68 -0.48 -11.34
N GLY A 212 -2.93 0.03 -12.32
CA GLY A 212 -2.80 1.46 -12.54
C GLY A 212 -2.08 2.18 -11.39
N SER A 213 -1.06 1.52 -10.83
CA SER A 213 -0.15 2.09 -9.83
C SER A 213 1.07 2.74 -10.47
N VAL A 214 1.65 3.72 -9.79
CA VAL A 214 2.94 4.32 -10.10
C VAL A 214 3.83 4.26 -8.86
N THR A 215 5.08 3.88 -9.06
CA THR A 215 6.12 3.95 -8.03
C THR A 215 7.18 4.95 -8.49
N ILE A 216 7.54 5.90 -7.64
CA ILE A 216 8.59 6.90 -7.89
C ILE A 216 9.68 6.73 -6.83
N VAL A 217 10.91 6.57 -7.24
CA VAL A 217 12.11 6.50 -6.39
C VAL A 217 12.85 7.82 -6.52
N ASP A 218 12.98 8.55 -5.41
CA ASP A 218 13.73 9.80 -5.30
C ASP A 218 14.95 9.58 -4.41
N PRO A 219 16.14 9.32 -5.00
CA PRO A 219 17.36 9.14 -4.24
C PRO A 219 17.81 10.41 -3.52
N GLY A 220 17.54 11.59 -4.09
CA GLY A 220 17.96 12.88 -3.55
C GLY A 220 17.32 13.16 -2.19
N ARG A 221 16.02 12.86 -2.07
CA ARG A 221 15.28 12.95 -0.80
C ARG A 221 15.33 11.68 0.04
N GLY A 222 15.85 10.58 -0.52
CA GLY A 222 15.87 9.27 0.14
C GLY A 222 14.46 8.72 0.34
N LYS A 223 13.57 8.91 -0.63
CA LYS A 223 12.15 8.54 -0.54
C LYS A 223 11.69 7.66 -1.69
N VAL A 224 10.66 6.89 -1.42
CA VAL A 224 9.88 6.18 -2.44
C VAL A 224 8.42 6.57 -2.27
N TYR A 225 7.78 6.94 -3.36
CA TYR A 225 6.37 7.27 -3.43
C TYR A 225 5.66 6.14 -4.17
N PHE A 226 4.58 5.63 -3.59
CA PHE A 226 3.70 4.65 -4.24
C PHE A 226 2.29 5.23 -4.28
N ALA A 227 1.73 5.31 -5.48
CA ALA A 227 0.39 5.80 -5.72
C ALA A 227 -0.40 4.82 -6.58
N TYR A 228 -1.70 4.70 -6.32
CA TYR A 228 -2.61 3.94 -7.17
C TYR A 228 -4.01 4.53 -7.07
N ALA A 229 -4.75 4.40 -8.17
CA ALA A 229 -6.16 4.73 -8.27
C ALA A 229 -6.78 3.71 -9.24
N GLY A 230 -7.87 3.08 -8.83
CA GLY A 230 -8.55 2.01 -9.57
C GLY A 230 -9.90 1.65 -8.99
#